data_AF-A0A1G8JDH4-F1
#
_entry.id   AF-A0A1G8JDH4-F1
#
_cell.length_a   1.000
_cell.length_b   1.000
_cell.length_c   1.000
_cell.angle_alpha   90.00
_cell.angle_beta   90.00
_cell.angle_gamma   90.00
#
_symmetry.space_group_name_H-M   'P 1'
#
loop_
_entity.id
_entity.type
_entity.pdbx_description
1 polymer ?
#
loop_
_entity_poly.entity_id
_entity_poly.type
_entity_poly.pdbx_seq_one_letter_code
_entity_poly.pdbx_strand_id
1 'polypeptide(L)'
;MHDTFKDVRKEMEEIGIVYRDIRKIYGDEIEIIYLDPRNTFSILVYFLRHWKAGSICFFELCKVICFGIRRSSFFYNGHWLNPDKTWEKDELLHKLEEMRQ
;
A
#
# COMPACT_ATOMS: atom_id res chain seq x y z
N MET A 1 -19.41 -10.87 -17.29
CA MET A 1 -19.29 -9.59 -16.55
C MET A 1 -19.74 -9.70 -15.07
N HIS A 2 -20.00 -10.89 -14.52
CA HIS A 2 -20.29 -11.06 -13.09
C HIS A 2 -19.04 -11.38 -12.25
N ASP A 3 -18.03 -12.00 -12.85
CA ASP A 3 -16.83 -12.46 -12.13
C ASP A 3 -15.95 -11.31 -11.61
N THR A 4 -15.79 -10.24 -12.38
CA THR A 4 -14.97 -9.08 -12.00
C THR A 4 -15.42 -8.41 -10.70
N PHE A 5 -16.73 -8.41 -10.40
CA PHE A 5 -17.25 -7.84 -9.15
C PHE A 5 -17.01 -8.74 -7.94
N LYS A 6 -16.85 -10.04 -8.17
CA LYS A 6 -16.59 -11.03 -7.13
C LYS A 6 -15.12 -10.98 -6.71
N ASP A 7 -14.21 -10.85 -7.67
CA ASP A 7 -12.77 -10.71 -7.42
C ASP A 7 -12.45 -9.40 -6.68
N VAL A 8 -13.05 -8.27 -7.11
CA VAL A 8 -12.84 -6.98 -6.43
C VAL A 8 -13.33 -7.00 -4.98
N ARG A 9 -14.44 -7.69 -4.70
CA ARG A 9 -14.96 -7.81 -3.33
C ARG A 9 -14.03 -8.63 -2.46
N LYS A 10 -13.50 -9.72 -2.99
CA LYS A 10 -12.56 -10.58 -2.29
C LYS A 10 -11.26 -9.83 -1.95
N GLU A 11 -10.70 -9.10 -2.92
CA GLU A 11 -9.52 -8.25 -2.68
C GLU A 11 -9.78 -7.19 -1.59
N MET A 12 -10.94 -6.53 -1.62
CA MET A 12 -11.30 -5.55 -0.59
C MET A 12 -11.46 -6.18 0.80
N GLU A 13 -12.03 -7.38 0.87
CA GLU A 13 -12.20 -8.11 2.13
C GLU A 13 -10.85 -8.55 2.71
N GLU A 14 -9.95 -9.06 1.88
CA GLU A 14 -8.58 -9.43 2.27
C GLU A 14 -7.79 -8.22 2.77
N ILE A 15 -7.83 -7.09 2.06
CA ILE A 15 -7.22 -5.83 2.50
C ILE A 15 -7.82 -5.37 3.85
N GLY A 16 -9.13 -5.51 4.02
CA GLY A 16 -9.81 -5.14 5.27
C GLY A 16 -9.43 -6.03 6.46
N ILE A 17 -9.09 -7.30 6.23
CA ILE A 17 -8.54 -8.21 7.26
C ILE A 17 -7.12 -7.77 7.62
N VAL A 18 -6.27 -7.57 6.60
CA VAL A 18 -4.89 -7.09 6.78
C VAL A 18 -4.85 -5.80 7.60
N TYR A 19 -5.71 -4.83 7.27
CA TYR A 19 -5.82 -3.57 8.00
C TYR A 19 -6.13 -3.78 9.49
N ARG A 20 -7.12 -4.63 9.79
CA ARG A 20 -7.52 -4.91 11.19
C ARG A 20 -6.41 -5.59 11.97
N ASP A 21 -5.70 -6.53 11.35
CA ASP A 21 -4.63 -7.27 12.00
C ASP A 21 -3.40 -6.39 12.24
N ILE A 22 -2.99 -5.62 11.22
CA ILE A 22 -1.93 -4.62 11.35
C ILE A 22 -2.25 -3.63 12.48
N ARG A 23 -3.47 -3.09 12.50
CA ARG A 23 -3.90 -2.19 13.59
C ARG A 23 -3.94 -2.87 14.96
N LYS A 24 -4.25 -4.16 15.01
CA LYS A 24 -4.26 -4.94 16.27
C LYS A 24 -2.85 -5.23 16.78
N ILE A 25 -1.91 -5.51 15.88
CA ILE A 25 -0.52 -5.87 16.21
C ILE A 25 0.29 -4.61 16.58
N TYR A 26 0.17 -3.56 15.78
CA TYR A 26 1.00 -2.36 15.89
C TYR A 26 0.26 -1.17 16.51
N GLY A 27 -1.05 -1.26 16.76
CA GLY A 27 -1.82 -0.21 17.41
C GLY A 27 -1.77 1.12 16.65
N ASP A 28 -1.52 2.20 17.39
CA ASP A 28 -1.34 3.55 16.86
C ASP A 28 0.13 3.87 16.52
N GLU A 29 1.05 2.90 16.59
CA GLU A 29 2.46 3.10 16.22
C GLU A 29 2.68 3.29 14.71
N ILE A 30 1.65 3.04 13.89
CA ILE A 30 1.70 3.12 12.44
C ILE A 30 0.54 3.93 11.87
N GLU A 31 0.83 4.81 10.89
CA GLU A 31 -0.18 5.56 10.14
C GLU A 31 -0.52 4.79 8.86
N ILE A 32 -1.75 4.26 8.77
CA ILE A 32 -2.23 3.57 7.55
C ILE A 32 -3.07 4.54 6.74
N ILE A 33 -2.62 4.85 5.52
CA ILE A 33 -3.32 5.76 4.61
C ILE A 33 -3.87 4.97 3.42
N TYR A 34 -5.19 5.04 3.23
CA TYR A 34 -5.83 4.46 2.05
C TYR A 34 -5.81 5.45 0.89
N LEU A 35 -5.23 5.04 -0.23
CA LEU A 35 -5.15 5.85 -1.45
C LEU A 35 -5.90 5.13 -2.57
N ASP A 36 -6.83 5.82 -3.21
CA ASP A 36 -7.49 5.28 -4.40
C ASP A 36 -6.49 5.37 -5.58
N PRO A 37 -6.20 4.27 -6.29
CA PRO A 37 -5.30 4.28 -7.45
C PRO A 37 -5.77 5.21 -8.58
N ARG A 38 -7.07 5.51 -8.66
CA ARG A 38 -7.64 6.46 -9.63
C ARG A 38 -7.43 7.92 -9.20
N ASN A 39 -7.15 8.15 -7.92
CA ASN A 39 -6.91 9.48 -7.39
C ASN A 39 -5.40 9.76 -7.34
N THR A 40 -4.85 10.06 -8.52
CA THR A 40 -3.44 10.43 -8.70
C THR A 40 -3.05 11.65 -7.86
N PHE A 41 -4.00 12.55 -7.55
CA PHE A 41 -3.73 13.70 -6.70
C PHE A 41 -3.47 13.31 -5.24
N SER A 42 -4.29 12.43 -4.66
CA SER A 42 -4.07 11.91 -3.30
C SER A 42 -2.74 11.15 -3.19
N ILE A 43 -2.39 10.37 -4.22
CA ILE A 43 -1.09 9.72 -4.33
C ILE A 43 0.02 10.78 -4.30
N LEU A 44 -0.06 11.79 -5.17
CA LEU A 44 0.94 12.86 -5.24
C LEU A 44 1.09 13.60 -3.90
N VAL A 45 0.00 13.90 -3.20
CA VAL A 45 0.03 14.54 -1.86
C VAL A 45 0.70 13.65 -0.82
N TYR A 46 0.40 12.35 -0.80
CA TYR A 46 1.06 11.38 0.09
C TYR A 46 2.58 11.37 -0.16
N PHE A 47 2.96 11.29 -1.43
CA PHE A 47 4.36 11.28 -1.84
C PHE A 47 5.07 12.60 -1.50
N LEU A 48 4.43 13.76 -1.68
CA LEU A 48 5.00 15.05 -1.27
C LEU A 48 5.22 15.14 0.25
N ARG A 49 4.30 14.60 1.06
CA ARG A 49 4.44 14.58 2.52
C ARG A 49 5.65 13.76 2.94
N HIS A 50 5.84 12.58 2.35
CA HIS A 50 6.96 11.70 2.66
C HIS A 50 8.27 12.09 1.97
N TRP A 51 8.22 12.79 0.84
CA TRP A 51 9.40 13.44 0.22
C TRP A 51 10.03 14.43 1.20
N LYS A 52 9.20 15.27 1.82
CA LYS A 52 9.67 16.25 2.80
C LYS A 52 10.29 15.59 4.04
N ALA A 53 9.87 14.36 4.35
CA ALA A 53 10.45 13.55 5.42
C ALA A 53 11.76 12.84 5.03
N GLY A 54 12.21 12.96 3.77
CA GLY A 54 13.46 12.35 3.28
C GLY A 54 13.37 10.84 3.02
N SER A 55 12.17 10.25 3.07
CA SER A 55 11.98 8.79 3.04
C SER A 55 11.68 8.24 1.64
N ILE A 56 11.59 9.06 0.60
CA ILE A 56 11.19 8.61 -0.75
C ILE A 56 12.22 8.91 -1.82
N CYS A 57 12.45 7.91 -2.68
CA CYS A 57 13.16 8.05 -3.94
C CYS A 57 12.20 8.47 -5.07
N PHE A 58 12.39 9.64 -5.68
CA PHE A 58 11.58 10.19 -6.79
C PHE A 58 11.30 9.19 -7.93
N PHE A 59 12.24 8.28 -8.17
CA PHE A 59 12.10 7.24 -9.18
C PHE A 59 10.95 6.27 -8.90
N GLU A 60 10.64 5.98 -7.63
CA GLU A 60 9.49 5.16 -7.29
C GLU A 60 8.19 5.87 -7.62
N LEU A 61 8.08 7.17 -7.32
CA LEU A 61 6.91 7.98 -7.70
C LEU A 61 6.69 8.02 -9.22
N CYS A 62 7.75 8.21 -10.01
CA CYS A 62 7.66 8.18 -11.46
C CYS A 62 7.19 6.80 -11.97
N LYS A 63 7.69 5.69 -11.39
CA LYS A 63 7.22 4.35 -11.74
C LYS A 63 5.75 4.15 -11.37
N VAL A 64 5.35 4.58 -10.17
CA VAL A 64 3.98 4.51 -9.66
C VAL A 64 3.00 5.22 -10.60
N ILE A 65 3.36 6.41 -11.09
CA ILE A 65 2.54 7.20 -12.01
C ILE A 65 2.55 6.57 -13.43
N CYS A 66 3.70 6.11 -13.91
CA CYS A 66 3.84 5.57 -15.28
C CYS A 66 3.29 4.15 -15.46
N PHE A 67 3.43 3.27 -14.46
CA PHE A 67 3.01 1.87 -14.52
C PHE A 67 1.61 1.61 -13.95
N GLY A 68 1.03 2.61 -13.26
CA GLY A 68 -0.29 2.51 -12.66
C GLY A 68 -0.28 1.73 -11.34
N ILE A 69 -0.95 2.27 -10.32
CA ILE A 69 -1.08 1.61 -9.02
C ILE A 69 -2.15 0.52 -9.09
N ARG A 70 -1.80 -0.68 -8.62
CA ARG A 70 -2.78 -1.73 -8.35
C ARG A 70 -3.43 -1.47 -6.99
N ARG A 71 -4.70 -1.85 -6.84
CA ARG A 71 -5.45 -1.65 -5.57
C ARG A 71 -4.81 -2.35 -4.38
N SER A 72 -4.02 -3.39 -4.61
CA SER A 72 -3.28 -4.18 -3.63
C SER A 72 -1.83 -3.74 -3.44
N SER A 73 -1.44 -2.55 -3.92
CA SER A 73 -0.11 -2.01 -3.69
C SER A 73 0.01 -1.44 -2.27
N PHE A 74 1.07 -1.85 -1.56
CA PHE A 74 1.38 -1.38 -0.21
C PHE A 74 2.65 -0.53 -0.20
N PHE A 75 2.59 0.59 0.51
CA PHE A 75 3.71 1.49 0.74
C PHE A 75 4.03 1.51 2.24
N TYR A 76 5.31 1.39 2.59
CA TYR A 76 5.79 1.48 3.96
C TYR A 76 6.81 2.61 4.08
N ASN A 77 6.51 3.63 4.90
CA ASN A 77 7.33 4.86 5.01
C ASN A 77 7.69 5.50 3.65
N GLY A 78 6.80 5.38 2.67
CA GLY A 78 7.02 5.92 1.33
C GLY A 78 7.80 5.02 0.37
N HIS A 79 8.26 3.86 0.82
CA HIS A 79 8.84 2.82 -0.03
C HIS A 79 7.77 1.87 -0.57
N TRP A 80 7.79 1.63 -1.88
CA TRP A 80 6.92 0.66 -2.50
C TRP A 80 7.41 -0.77 -2.21
N LEU A 81 6.66 -1.54 -1.43
CA LEU A 81 7.09 -2.88 -1.01
C LEU A 81 7.22 -3.85 -2.18
N ASN A 82 6.30 -3.80 -3.15
CA ASN A 82 6.47 -4.50 -4.43
C ASN A 82 5.48 -3.98 -5.48
N PRO A 83 5.95 -3.54 -6.65
CA PRO A 83 5.08 -3.08 -7.73
C PRO A 83 4.32 -4.18 -8.46
N ASP A 84 4.91 -5.36 -8.57
CA ASP A 84 4.43 -6.42 -9.46
C ASP A 84 3.73 -7.57 -8.73
N LYS A 85 3.77 -7.57 -7.38
CA LYS A 85 3.25 -8.66 -6.55
C LYS A 85 2.01 -8.22 -5.78
N THR A 86 0.94 -9.02 -5.87
CA THR A 86 -0.15 -8.96 -4.90
C THR A 86 0.37 -9.65 -3.63
N TRP A 87 0.48 -8.90 -2.54
CA TRP A 87 0.92 -9.45 -1.27
C TRP A 87 -0.19 -10.30 -0.66
N GLU A 88 0.10 -11.56 -0.33
CA GLU A 88 -0.72 -12.29 0.63
C GLU A 88 -0.49 -11.74 2.03
N LYS A 89 -1.52 -11.80 2.87
CA LYS A 89 -1.52 -11.23 4.23
C LYS A 89 -0.27 -11.61 5.04
N ASP A 90 0.05 -12.89 5.08
CA ASP A 90 1.14 -13.41 5.92
C ASP A 90 2.51 -12.93 5.42
N GLU A 91 2.69 -12.81 4.11
CA GLU A 91 3.92 -12.27 3.51
C GLU A 91 4.09 -10.78 3.83
N LEU A 92 3.00 -9.99 3.78
CA LEU A 92 3.05 -8.56 4.10
C LEU A 92 3.43 -8.35 5.57
N LEU A 93 2.80 -9.10 6.49
CA LEU A 93 3.10 -9.01 7.92
C LEU A 93 4.56 -9.36 8.19
N HIS A 94 5.05 -10.44 7.58
CA HIS A 94 6.45 -10.83 7.71
C HIS A 94 7.39 -9.75 7.18
N LYS A 95 7.07 -9.12 6.03
CA LYS A 95 7.90 -8.07 5.45
C LYS A 95 7.93 -6.80 6.30
N LEU A 96 6.80 -6.43 6.90
CA LEU A 96 6.71 -5.30 7.83
C LEU A 96 7.54 -5.55 9.10
N GLU A 97 7.58 -6.79 9.58
CA GLU A 97 8.43 -7.20 10.70
C GLU A 97 9.92 -7.16 10.36
N GLU A 98 10.32 -7.61 9.15
CA GLU A 98 11.70 -7.49 8.66
C GLU A 98 12.15 -6.02 8.56
N MET A 99 11.30 -5.13 8.04
CA MET A 99 11.65 -3.71 7.84
C MET A 99 11.68 -2.90 9.14
N ARG A 100 11.25 -3.49 10.27
CA ARG A 100 11.31 -2.87 11.59
C ARG A 100 12.68 -3.07 12.26
N GLN A 101 13.40 -4.16 11.94
CA GLN A 101 14.73 -4.45 12.51
C GLN A 101 15.81 -3.54 11.92
#